data_AF-A0A534H518-F1
#
_entry.id   AF-A0A534H518-F1
#
_cell.length_a   1.000
_cell.length_b   1.000
_cell.length_c   1.000
_cell.angle_alpha   90.00
_cell.angle_beta   90.00
_cell.angle_gamma   90.00
#
_symmetry.space_group_name_H-M   'P 1'
#
loop_
_entity.id
_entity.type
_entity.pdbx_description
1 polymer ?
#
loop_
_entity_poly.entity_id
_entity_poly.type
_entity_poly.pdbx_seq_one_letter_code
_entity_poly.pdbx_strand_id
1 'polypeptide(L)' 'ARVYESGLDQRAVLLEFDSVAQAIAAHDSPGYQQALRALGNAADRDMRIVEGVE' A
#
# COMPACT_ATOMS: atom_id res chain seq x y z
N ALA A 1 5.32 13.84 9.66
CA ALA A 1 3.93 14.28 9.45
C ALA A 1 3.42 14.87 10.75
N ARG A 2 2.22 15.48 10.77
CA ARG A 2 1.49 15.70 12.02
C ARG A 2 0.42 14.63 12.10
N VAL A 3 0.31 13.97 13.24
CA VAL A 3 -0.65 12.90 13.49
C VAL A 3 -1.80 13.46 14.31
N TYR A 4 -3.01 13.08 13.92
CA TYR A 4 -4.24 13.53 14.53
C TYR A 4 -5.12 12.32 14.89
N GLU A 5 -6.06 12.53 15.83
CA GLU A 5 -7.00 11.53 16.34
C GLU A 5 -6.34 10.18 16.70
N SER A 6 -6.69 9.11 15.98
CA SER A 6 -6.18 7.75 16.21
C SER A 6 -5.12 7.32 15.19
N GLY A 7 -4.52 8.28 14.48
CA GLY A 7 -3.44 8.00 13.54
C GLY A 7 -2.19 7.49 14.26
N LEU A 8 -1.38 6.68 13.57
CA LEU A 8 -0.05 6.25 14.03
C LEU A 8 1.02 7.14 13.41
N ASP A 9 2.03 7.54 14.19
CA ASP A 9 3.18 8.31 13.69
C ASP A 9 4.18 7.39 12.98
N GLN A 10 3.76 6.94 11.79
CA GLN A 10 4.48 5.99 10.96
C GLN A 10 4.53 6.47 9.51
N ARG A 11 5.35 5.80 8.69
CA ARG A 11 5.46 6.10 7.27
C ARG A 11 4.16 5.77 6.55
N ALA A 12 3.54 6.78 5.94
CA ALA A 12 2.44 6.62 5.01
C ALA A 12 2.92 6.75 3.55
N VAL A 13 2.35 5.95 2.66
CA VAL A 13 2.58 6.01 1.21
C VAL A 13 1.22 5.98 0.52
N LEU A 14 1.01 6.89 -0.43
CA LEU A 14 -0.16 6.92 -1.30
C LEU A 14 0.29 6.68 -2.74
N LEU A 15 -0.40 5.78 -3.43
CA LEU A 15 -0.14 5.44 -4.83
C LEU A 15 -1.43 5.65 -5.60
N GLU A 16 -1.33 6.30 -6.76
CA GLU A 16 -2.45 6.52 -7.68
C GLU A 16 -2.25 5.63 -8.91
N PHE A 17 -3.35 5.04 -9.36
CA PHE A 17 -3.42 4.17 -10.53
C PHE A 17 -4.61 4.59 -11.38
N ASP A 18 -4.56 4.32 -12.68
CA ASP A 18 -5.64 4.67 -13.61
C ASP A 18 -6.92 3.87 -13.33
N SER A 19 -6.83 2.75 -12.60
CA SER A 19 -7.97 1.94 -12.19
C SER A 19 -7.66 1.05 -10.98
N VAL A 20 -8.72 0.63 -10.27
CA VAL A 20 -8.62 -0.37 -9.19
C VAL A 20 -8.01 -1.68 -9.70
N ALA A 21 -8.40 -2.13 -10.91
CA ALA A 21 -7.86 -3.35 -11.50
C ALA A 21 -6.34 -3.29 -11.70
N GLN A 22 -5.81 -2.12 -12.12
CA GLN A 22 -4.37 -1.91 -12.28
C GLN A 22 -3.65 -1.94 -10.92
N ALA A 23 -4.22 -1.33 -9.88
CA ALA A 23 -3.67 -1.36 -8.52
C ALA A 23 -3.59 -2.81 -7.98
N ILE A 24 -4.64 -3.61 -8.20
CA ILE A 24 -4.67 -5.03 -7.81
C ILE A 24 -3.61 -5.80 -8.58
N ALA A 25 -3.55 -5.65 -9.90
CA ALA A 25 -2.56 -6.33 -10.74
C ALA A 25 -1.12 -5.97 -10.34
N ALA A 26 -0.85 -4.72 -9.94
CA ALA A 26 0.45 -4.31 -9.45
C ALA A 26 0.82 -5.02 -8.14
N HIS A 27 -0.10 -5.10 -7.18
CA HIS A 27 0.10 -5.81 -5.93
C HIS A 27 0.31 -7.32 -6.14
N ASP A 28 -0.50 -7.94 -6.99
CA ASP A 28 -0.46 -9.40 -7.22
C ASP A 28 0.65 -9.81 -8.19
N SER A 29 1.38 -8.84 -8.75
CA SER A 29 2.44 -9.08 -9.72
C SER A 29 3.58 -9.93 -9.13
N PRO A 30 4.24 -10.78 -9.93
CA PRO A 30 5.38 -11.58 -9.48
C PRO A 30 6.51 -10.74 -8.86
N GLY A 31 6.73 -9.54 -9.40
CA GLY A 31 7.74 -8.60 -8.91
C GLY A 31 7.42 -8.06 -7.52
N TYR A 32 6.16 -7.65 -7.28
CA TYR A 32 5.75 -7.19 -5.96
C TYR A 32 5.78 -8.33 -4.94
N GLN A 33 5.33 -9.53 -5.32
CA GLN A 33 5.40 -10.72 -4.45
C GLN A 33 6.85 -11.10 -4.10
N GLN A 34 7.81 -10.91 -5.01
CA GLN A 34 9.23 -11.06 -4.70
C GLN A 34 9.72 -10.00 -3.71
N ALA A 35 9.29 -8.74 -3.87
CA ALA A 35 9.60 -7.67 -2.93
C ALA A 35 9.03 -7.96 -1.53
N LEU A 36 7.83 -8.53 -1.42
CA LEU A 36 7.25 -8.95 -0.14
C LEU A 36 8.08 -10.05 0.54
N ARG A 37 8.53 -11.04 -0.24
CA ARG A 37 9.43 -12.08 0.28
C ARG A 37 10.75 -11.50 0.79
N ALA A 38 11.33 -10.54 0.06
CA ALA A 38 12.55 -9.87 0.47
C ALA A 38 12.34 -9.00 1.73
N LEU A 39 11.15 -8.39 1.88
CA LEU A 39 10.78 -7.60 3.04
C LEU A 39 10.67 -8.46 4.31
N GLY A 40 10.14 -9.69 4.20
CA GLY A 40 9.99 -10.59 5.34
C GLY A 40 9.20 -9.96 6.48
N ASN A 41 9.79 -9.96 7.68
CA ASN A 41 9.23 -9.35 8.90
C ASN A 41 9.85 -7.98 9.24
N ALA A 42 10.50 -7.32 8.28
CA ALA A 42 11.17 -6.05 8.54
C ALA A 42 10.19 -4.89 8.84
N ALA A 43 8.91 -5.03 8.50
CA ALA A 43 7.88 -4.06 8.81
C ALA A 43 6.48 -4.70 8.86
N ASP A 44 5.68 -4.30 9.86
CA ASP A 44 4.24 -4.49 9.84
C ASP A 44 3.61 -3.40 8.97
N ARG A 45 2.75 -3.80 8.02
CA ARG A 45 2.15 -2.88 7.05
C ARG A 45 0.65 -3.09 6.97
N ASP A 46 -0.08 -1.98 7.03
CA ASP A 46 -1.47 -1.91 6.62
C ASP A 46 -1.54 -1.34 5.20
N MET A 47 -2.24 -2.02 4.30
CA MET A 47 -2.40 -1.59 2.91
C MET A 47 -3.82 -1.88 2.44
N ARG A 48 -4.40 -0.91 1.74
CA ARG A 48 -5.73 -0.97 1.16
C ARG A 48 -5.73 -0.35 -0.23
N ILE A 49 -6.49 -0.97 -1.13
CA ILE A 49 -6.83 -0.39 -2.43
C ILE A 49 -8.24 0.16 -2.27
N VAL A 50 -8.42 1.43 -2.60
CA VAL A 50 -9.69 2.14 -2.45
C VAL A 50 -10.06 2.69 -3.82
N GLU A 51 -11.29 2.41 -4.26
CA GLU A 51 -11.82 3.02 -5.47
C GLU A 51 -12.03 4.52 -5.25
N GLY A 52 -11.58 5.34 -6.19
CA GLY A 52 -11.81 6.78 -6.16
C GLY A 52 -13.29 7.11 -6.35
N VAL A 53 -13.70 8.27 -5.85
CA VAL A 53 -15.02 8.84 -6.13
C VAL A 53 -14.86 9.94 -7.18
N GLU A 54 -15.81 10.00 -8.13
CA GLU A 54 -16.00 11.14 -9.02
C GLU A 54 -17.11 12.07 -8.49
#